data_AF-A0A1W6WWZ6-F1
#
_entry.id   AF-A0A1W6WWZ6-F1
#
_cell.length_a   1.000
_cell.length_b   1.000
_cell.length_c   1.000
_cell.angle_alpha   90.00
_cell.angle_beta   90.00
_cell.angle_gamma   90.00
#
_symmetry.space_group_name_H-M   'P 1'
#
loop_
_entity.id
_entity.type
_entity.pdbx_description
1 polymer ?
#
loop_
_entity_poly.entity_id
_entity_poly.type
_entity_poly.pdbx_seq_one_letter_code
_entity_poly.pdbx_strand_id
1 'polypeptide(L)'
;MITVNRGYMYDPEDNEVLITEIYYETATDTKLGSKMDSLSYTIIPNEIKEKIEATASLSYMERFEMSQQLAVVYQNELNMYGKPEKLYFEYTIL
;
A
#
# COMPACT_ATOMS: atom_id res chain seq x y z
N MET A 1 -16.16 4.32 -4.93
CA MET A 1 -14.95 5.03 -4.42
C MET A 1 -14.10 4.00 -3.71
N ILE A 2 -12.77 4.18 -3.74
CA ILE A 2 -11.83 3.21 -3.15
C ILE A 2 -11.03 3.93 -2.07
N THR A 3 -11.00 3.34 -0.88
CA THR A 3 -10.16 3.80 0.23
C THR A 3 -8.91 2.92 0.29
N VAL A 4 -7.75 3.54 0.47
CA VAL A 4 -6.46 2.86 0.55
C VAL A 4 -5.90 3.03 1.94
N ASN A 5 -5.51 1.92 2.57
CA ASN A 5 -4.58 1.91 3.69
C ASN A 5 -3.21 1.58 3.14
N ARG A 6 -2.25 2.50 3.25
CA ARG A 6 -0.89 2.33 2.76
C ARG A 6 0.10 2.36 3.92
N GLY A 7 0.95 1.36 3.99
CA GLY A 7 2.08 1.27 4.92
C GLY A 7 3.40 1.41 4.18
N TYR A 8 4.36 2.05 4.82
CA TYR A 8 5.75 2.19 4.40
C TYR A 8 6.64 1.68 5.53
N MET A 9 7.60 0.83 5.22
CA MET A 9 8.61 0.32 6.16
C MET A 9 9.98 0.49 5.51
N TYR A 10 10.79 1.36 6.08
CA TYR A 10 12.12 1.65 5.56
C TYR A 10 13.17 0.72 6.16
N ASP A 11 13.88 0.00 5.30
CA ASP A 11 15.09 -0.75 5.64
C ASP A 11 16.34 0.09 5.30
N PRO A 12 17.06 0.61 6.31
CA PRO A 12 18.26 1.41 6.08
C PRO A 12 19.46 0.59 5.62
N GLU A 13 19.49 -0.73 5.82
CA GLU A 13 20.60 -1.59 5.37
C GLU A 13 20.56 -1.76 3.84
N ASP A 14 19.36 -1.96 3.29
CA ASP A 14 19.15 -2.12 1.84
C ASP A 14 18.79 -0.80 1.13
N ASN A 15 18.57 0.28 1.90
CA ASN A 15 18.12 1.57 1.39
C ASN A 15 16.82 1.46 0.56
N GLU A 16 15.92 0.58 1.00
CA GLU A 16 14.65 0.24 0.36
C GLU A 16 13.47 0.49 1.31
N VAL A 17 12.33 0.87 0.74
CA VAL A 17 11.06 0.99 1.45
C VAL A 17 10.10 -0.06 0.92
N LEU A 18 9.69 -0.96 1.80
CA LEU A 18 8.57 -1.85 1.55
C LEU A 18 7.27 -1.05 1.65
N ILE A 19 6.47 -1.10 0.60
CA ILE A 19 5.18 -0.44 0.50
C ILE A 19 4.09 -1.49 0.45
N THR A 20 3.16 -1.41 1.38
CA THR A 20 1.97 -2.28 1.42
C THR A 20 0.73 -1.43 1.24
N GLU A 21 -0.22 -1.91 0.45
CA GLU A 21 -1.50 -1.24 0.23
C GLU A 21 -2.64 -2.23 0.43
N ILE A 22 -3.69 -1.81 1.12
CA ILE A 22 -4.95 -2.54 1.21
C ILE A 22 -6.06 -1.63 0.71
N TYR A 23 -6.85 -2.14 -0.22
CA TYR A 23 -7.88 -1.39 -0.91
C TYR A 23 -9.26 -1.83 -0.43
N TYR A 24 -10.13 -0.88 -0.18
CA TYR A 24 -11.48 -1.09 0.34
C TYR A 24 -12.50 -0.37 -0.52
N GLU A 25 -13.69 -0.93 -0.65
CA GLU A 25 -14.84 -0.19 -1.14
C GLU A 25 -15.27 0.80 -0.06
N THR A 26 -15.19 2.10 -0.36
CA THR A 26 -15.40 3.17 0.63
C THR A 26 -16.78 3.10 1.29
N ALA A 27 -17.82 2.71 0.54
CA ALA A 27 -19.20 2.70 1.04
C ALA A 27 -19.47 1.58 2.05
N THR A 28 -18.75 0.47 1.95
CA THR A 28 -19.03 -0.77 2.69
C THR A 28 -17.86 -1.21 3.58
N ASP A 29 -16.72 -0.52 3.49
CA ASP A 29 -15.42 -0.92 4.05
C ASP A 29 -15.03 -2.37 3.69
N THR A 30 -15.56 -2.89 2.58
CA THR A 30 -15.28 -4.24 2.12
C THR A 30 -13.91 -4.28 1.47
N LYS A 31 -13.02 -5.19 1.92
CA LYS A 31 -11.71 -5.39 1.30
C LYS A 31 -11.87 -5.83 -0.16
N LEU A 32 -11.26 -5.06 -1.05
CA LEU A 32 -11.21 -5.31 -2.49
C LEU A 32 -9.95 -6.07 -2.90
N GLY A 33 -8.82 -5.80 -2.22
CA GLY A 33 -7.54 -6.43 -2.52
C GLY A 33 -6.40 -5.81 -1.71
N SER A 34 -5.17 -6.23 -2.01
CA SER A 34 -3.94 -5.66 -1.46
C SER A 34 -2.80 -5.76 -2.46
N LYS A 35 -1.82 -4.86 -2.36
CA LYS A 35 -0.58 -4.85 -3.16
C LYS A 35 0.61 -4.72 -2.22
N MET A 36 1.73 -5.32 -2.61
CA MET A 36 3.03 -5.08 -2.00
C MET A 36 4.03 -4.71 -3.10
N ASP A 37 4.90 -3.76 -2.80
CA ASP A 37 5.95 -3.27 -3.70
C ASP A 37 7.17 -2.87 -2.88
N SER A 38 8.33 -2.75 -3.51
CA SER A 38 9.51 -2.13 -2.88
C SER A 38 10.10 -1.06 -3.78
N LEU A 39 10.49 0.06 -3.19
CA LEU A 39 11.10 1.18 -3.89
C LEU A 39 12.36 1.60 -3.16
N SER A 40 13.38 2.06 -3.89
CA SER A 40 14.53 2.69 -3.25
C SER A 40 14.08 3.88 -2.40
N TYR A 41 14.60 4.01 -1.19
CA TYR A 41 14.33 5.15 -0.32
C TYR A 41 14.64 6.49 -1.01
N THR A 42 15.62 6.52 -1.92
CA THR A 42 15.98 7.72 -2.68
C THR A 42 14.81 8.34 -3.45
N ILE A 43 13.92 7.51 -4.01
CA ILE A 43 12.78 7.97 -4.83
C ILE A 43 11.51 8.23 -4.02
N ILE A 44 11.52 7.92 -2.72
CA ILE A 44 10.38 8.20 -1.83
C ILE A 44 10.21 9.72 -1.68
N PRO A 45 8.99 10.27 -1.77
CA PRO A 45 8.74 11.69 -1.55
C PRO A 45 9.19 12.15 -0.17
N ASN A 46 9.76 13.36 -0.08
CA ASN A 46 10.30 13.89 1.18
C ASN A 46 9.25 13.95 2.30
N GLU A 47 8.00 14.30 1.98
CA GLU A 47 6.91 14.32 2.96
C GLU A 47 6.64 12.95 3.60
N ILE A 48 6.90 11.85 2.89
CA ILE A 48 6.78 10.50 3.43
C ILE A 48 8.03 10.11 4.22
N LYS A 49 9.22 10.49 3.72
CA LYS A 49 10.49 10.30 4.44
C LYS A 49 10.45 10.92 5.84
N GLU A 50 10.01 12.17 5.93
CA GLU A 50 9.88 12.89 7.20
C GLU A 50 8.98 12.13 8.19
N LYS A 51 7.86 11.56 7.72
CA LYS A 51 6.94 10.79 8.58
C LYS A 51 7.50 9.42 9.00
N ILE A 52 8.24 8.76 8.11
CA ILE A 52 8.96 7.51 8.42
C ILE A 52 9.99 7.77 9.53
N GLU A 53 10.85 8.78 9.32
CA GLU A 53 11.97 9.15 10.21
C GLU A 53 11.50 9.73 11.55
N ALA A 54 10.27 10.26 11.62
CA ALA A 54 9.66 10.71 12.87
C ALA A 54 9.37 9.56 13.87
N THR A 55 9.52 8.30 13.45
CA THR A 55 9.26 7.13 14.28
C THR A 55 10.51 6.27 14.45
N ALA A 56 10.71 5.72 15.66
CA ALA A 56 11.84 4.81 15.93
C ALA A 56 11.75 3.49 15.14
N SER A 57 10.54 3.11 14.71
CA SER A 57 10.30 1.93 13.87
C SER A 57 10.57 2.14 12.38
N LEU A 58 10.93 3.36 11.97
CA LEU A 58 11.14 3.72 10.56
C LEU A 58 9.97 3.27 9.68
N SER A 59 8.75 3.47 10.17
CA SER A 59 7.54 3.01 9.51
C SER A 59 6.44 4.05 9.59
N TYR A 60 5.67 4.20 8.53
CA TYR A 60 4.56 5.15 8.45
C TYR A 60 3.34 4.49 7.82
N MET A 61 2.14 4.83 8.30
CA MET A 61 0.88 4.40 7.70
C MET A 61 -0.03 5.58 7.43
N GLU A 62 -0.71 5.54 6.29
CA GLU A 62 -1.73 6.51 5.92
C GLU A 62 -2.99 5.81 5.39
N ARG A 63 -4.12 6.50 5.57
CA ARG A 63 -5.41 6.10 5.02
C ARG A 63 -5.99 7.28 4.24
N PHE A 64 -6.32 7.06 2.98
CA PHE A 64 -6.86 8.11 2.11
C PHE A 64 -7.84 7.55 1.08
N GLU A 65 -8.71 8.41 0.55
CA GLU A 65 -9.57 8.08 -0.58
C GLU A 65 -8.83 8.29 -1.89
N MET A 66 -8.82 7.26 -2.73
CA MET A 66 -8.20 7.31 -4.05
C MET A 66 -8.99 8.24 -4.97
N SER A 67 -8.28 9.02 -5.79
CA SER A 67 -8.92 9.85 -6.81
C SER A 67 -9.76 9.00 -7.77
N GLN A 68 -10.86 9.55 -8.29
CA GLN A 68 -11.76 8.79 -9.18
C GLN A 68 -11.03 8.22 -10.41
N GLN A 69 -10.07 8.95 -10.97
CA GLN A 69 -9.29 8.52 -12.13
C GLN A 69 -8.44 7.28 -11.81
N LEU A 70 -7.73 7.29 -10.67
CA LEU A 70 -6.95 6.13 -10.22
C LEU A 70 -7.84 4.97 -9.80
N ALA A 71 -8.99 5.25 -9.18
CA ALA A 71 -9.94 4.22 -8.77
C ALA A 71 -10.47 3.42 -9.98
N VAL A 72 -10.68 4.08 -11.14
CA VAL A 72 -11.06 3.40 -12.39
C VAL A 72 -9.93 2.49 -12.89
N VAL A 73 -8.68 2.96 -12.88
CA VAL A 73 -7.52 2.14 -13.28
C VAL A 73 -7.41 0.90 -12.39
N TYR A 74 -7.44 1.08 -11.07
CA TYR A 74 -7.36 -0.03 -10.12
C TYR A 74 -8.54 -0.99 -10.24
N GLN A 75 -9.76 -0.49 -10.44
CA GLN A 75 -10.93 -1.34 -10.66
C GLN A 75 -10.78 -2.17 -11.95
N ASN A 76 -10.19 -1.59 -13.01
CA ASN A 76 -9.91 -2.33 -14.24
C ASN A 76 -8.84 -3.40 -14.02
N GLU A 77 -7.79 -3.11 -13.25
CA GLU A 77 -6.78 -4.11 -12.88
C GLU A 77 -7.39 -5.26 -12.08
N LEU A 78 -8.22 -4.97 -11.08
CA LEU A 78 -8.98 -5.98 -10.33
C LEU A 78 -9.92 -6.79 -11.23
N ASN A 79 -10.56 -6.16 -12.22
CA ASN A 79 -11.44 -6.88 -13.14
C ASN A 79 -10.64 -7.76 -14.12
N MET A 80 -9.45 -7.33 -14.52
CA MET A 80 -8.60 -8.00 -15.50
C MET A 80 -7.82 -9.17 -14.89
N TYR A 81 -7.26 -8.97 -13.69
CA TYR A 81 -6.44 -9.95 -13.01
C TYR A 81 -7.21 -10.74 -11.92
N GLY A 82 -8.50 -10.41 -11.74
CA GLY A 82 -9.34 -10.89 -10.65
C GLY A 82 -9.12 -10.12 -9.35
N LYS A 83 -10.02 -10.31 -8.37
CA LYS A 83 -9.62 -10.07 -6.98
C LYS A 83 -8.49 -11.05 -6.72
N PRO A 84 -7.25 -10.62 -6.45
CA PRO A 84 -6.22 -11.58 -6.12
C PRO A 84 -6.70 -12.31 -4.87
N GLU A 85 -7.05 -13.59 -5.00
CA GLU A 85 -7.29 -14.44 -3.82
C GLU A 85 -6.05 -14.40 -2.91
N LYS A 86 -4.87 -14.21 -3.52
CA LYS A 86 -3.58 -14.03 -2.86
C LYS A 86 -2.66 -13.10 -3.65
N LEU A 87 -2.58 -11.82 -3.27
CA LEU A 87 -1.35 -11.03 -3.45
C LEU A 87 -0.67 -11.01 -2.07
N TYR A 88 0.11 -12.08 -1.85
CA TYR A 88 1.02 -12.36 -0.72
C TYR A 88 0.76 -11.61 0.59
N PHE A 89 -0.13 -12.13 1.44
CA PHE A 89 -0.03 -12.02 2.92
C PHE A 89 -0.80 -13.12 3.68
N GLU A 90 -1.17 -14.23 3.03
CA GLU A 90 -1.65 -15.45 3.72
C GLU A 90 -0.55 -16.52 3.84
N TYR A 91 0.71 -16.10 4.07
CA TYR A 91 1.68 -17.01 4.67
C TYR A 91 1.43 -17.03 6.16
N THR A 92 0.51 -17.89 6.61
CA THR A 92 0.63 -18.45 7.95
C THR A 92 1.91 -19.27 7.94
N ILE A 93 2.92 -18.85 8.70
CA ILE A 93 4.05 -19.71 9.02
C ILE A 93 3.44 -20.94 9.72
N LEU A 94 3.57 -22.11 9.08
CA LEU A 94 3.27 -23.42 9.68
C LEU A 94 4.33 -23.76 10.73
#